data_AF-A0AAW5F4Y2-F1
#
_entry.id   AF-A0AAW5F4Y2-F1
#
_cell.length_a   1.000
_cell.length_b   1.000
_cell.length_c   1.000
_cell.angle_alpha   90.00
_cell.angle_beta   90.00
_cell.angle_gamma   90.00
#
_symmetry.space_group_name_H-M   'P 1'
#
loop_
_entity.id
_entity.type
_entity.pdbx_description
1 polymer ?
#
loop_
_entity_poly.entity_id
_entity_poly.type
_entity_poly.pdbx_seq_one_letter_code
_entity_poly.pdbx_strand_id
1 'polypeptide(L)'
;MSIGFTFKAKTRKIDALKESVKEMAEESGYGLALNENWLTVSFCTMGDLSMEWERESGLRGQWLITGNCCSTPAGAGFHAAAVRFLDELGQKRLSELLVDDETEYYHHRDFERMKREHFYPWLNALKRHCAERGSGYSNFCLCWDMEQYQPEEVPGTVITPMGRFNIENMIKQTEKNGISWLAERFFIWDNEEKDALYYRNTALNYLWEQCCFVPSRRSSEDSVCNQMIIDSLEQAAVLNPGLPLPVDAYREICSLADREPSIKEDAPKMESDYPVGFRKREVTHSFGTLRLTLPGRLKYEWETYGDGDGCNMWRDSASDSPVWRVSGFRLRSGNAEFPEECSPNDPEEFEIPGGRARIGWIEYEEDGQTAFQAVCDVVSGPSQYLITAAYMHKEEKDGIYALMRKLKTVPDTPAVTNTESYAQ
;
A
#
# COMPACT_ATOMS: atom_id res chain seq x y z
N MET A 1 -4.70 17.61 -0.66
CA MET A 1 -5.77 17.76 -1.68
C MET A 1 -5.83 16.47 -2.48
N SER A 2 -6.94 15.75 -2.40
CA SER A 2 -7.31 14.66 -3.31
C SER A 2 -8.16 15.22 -4.44
N ILE A 3 -8.33 14.48 -5.54
CA ILE A 3 -9.39 14.74 -6.52
C ILE A 3 -10.47 13.70 -6.30
N GLY A 4 -11.75 14.09 -6.28
CA GLY A 4 -12.83 13.13 -6.15
C GLY A 4 -14.22 13.72 -6.35
N PHE A 5 -15.21 12.92 -5.98
CA PHE A 5 -16.59 13.37 -5.85
C PHE A 5 -17.25 12.76 -4.62
N THR A 6 -18.25 13.45 -4.11
CA THR A 6 -19.17 12.91 -3.10
C THR A 6 -20.58 12.93 -3.64
N PHE A 7 -21.44 12.08 -3.08
CA PHE A 7 -22.83 12.08 -3.47
C PHE A 7 -23.75 11.76 -2.30
N LYS A 8 -24.99 12.23 -2.41
CA LYS A 8 -26.09 11.90 -1.53
C LYS A 8 -27.26 11.41 -2.35
N ALA A 9 -27.96 10.41 -1.86
CA ALA A 9 -29.16 9.90 -2.52
C ALA A 9 -30.11 9.25 -1.51
N LYS A 10 -31.27 8.84 -1.99
CA LYS A 10 -32.24 8.06 -1.22
C LYS A 10 -32.63 6.78 -1.92
N THR A 11 -32.88 5.73 -1.14
CA THR A 11 -33.54 4.52 -1.62
C THR A 11 -34.58 4.01 -0.63
N ARG A 12 -35.63 3.36 -1.15
CA ARG A 12 -36.67 2.73 -0.30
C ARG A 12 -36.31 1.32 0.12
N LYS A 13 -35.48 0.62 -0.65
CA LYS A 13 -35.18 -0.81 -0.47
C LYS A 13 -33.68 -1.02 -0.55
N ILE A 14 -33.03 -1.12 0.61
CA ILE A 14 -31.58 -1.29 0.67
C ILE A 14 -31.13 -2.62 0.07
N ASP A 15 -31.89 -3.69 0.26
CA ASP A 15 -31.53 -4.99 -0.31
C ASP A 15 -31.53 -4.97 -1.84
N ALA A 16 -32.50 -4.27 -2.45
CA ALA A 16 -32.54 -4.09 -3.90
C ALA A 16 -31.40 -3.20 -4.44
N LEU A 17 -30.89 -2.28 -3.61
CA LEU A 17 -29.67 -1.51 -3.94
C LEU A 17 -28.46 -2.45 -3.94
N LYS A 18 -28.30 -3.25 -2.87
CA LYS A 18 -27.20 -4.23 -2.73
C LYS A 18 -27.17 -5.21 -3.89
N GLU A 19 -28.33 -5.76 -4.27
CA GLU A 19 -28.45 -6.68 -5.40
C GLU A 19 -27.99 -6.03 -6.71
N SER A 20 -28.41 -4.80 -7.01
CA SER A 20 -27.97 -4.13 -8.25
C SER A 20 -26.51 -3.74 -8.26
N VAL A 21 -25.95 -3.33 -7.13
CA VAL A 21 -24.51 -3.08 -7.05
C VAL A 21 -23.73 -4.37 -7.29
N LYS A 22 -24.21 -5.50 -6.75
CA LYS A 22 -23.61 -6.82 -6.99
C LYS A 22 -23.68 -7.23 -8.46
N GLU A 23 -24.84 -7.12 -9.09
CA GLU A 23 -25.02 -7.40 -10.52
C GLU A 23 -24.08 -6.55 -11.38
N MET A 24 -24.07 -5.24 -11.16
CA MET A 24 -23.23 -4.31 -11.94
C MET A 24 -21.73 -4.56 -11.72
N ALA A 25 -21.32 -4.89 -10.49
CA ALA A 25 -19.94 -5.24 -10.19
C ALA A 25 -19.52 -6.54 -10.87
N GLU A 26 -20.36 -7.58 -10.83
CA GLU A 26 -20.11 -8.86 -11.51
C GLU A 26 -20.02 -8.69 -13.03
N GLU A 27 -20.95 -7.96 -13.64
CA GLU A 27 -20.96 -7.67 -15.09
C GLU A 27 -19.72 -6.90 -15.56
N SER A 28 -19.21 -6.01 -14.71
CA SER A 28 -18.04 -5.16 -15.02
C SER A 28 -16.70 -5.76 -14.57
N GLY A 29 -16.72 -6.90 -13.86
CA GLY A 29 -15.54 -7.50 -13.25
C GLY A 29 -14.92 -6.66 -12.12
N TYR A 30 -15.73 -5.87 -11.41
CA TYR A 30 -15.30 -5.07 -10.27
C TYR A 30 -15.37 -5.87 -8.96
N GLY A 31 -14.49 -5.52 -8.03
CA GLY A 31 -14.54 -6.04 -6.66
C GLY A 31 -15.71 -5.44 -5.89
N LEU A 32 -16.26 -6.20 -4.94
CA LEU A 32 -17.31 -5.72 -4.05
C LEU A 32 -17.06 -6.21 -2.62
N ALA A 33 -16.94 -5.28 -1.70
CA ALA A 33 -17.01 -5.52 -0.26
C ALA A 33 -18.29 -4.92 0.28
N LEU A 34 -19.06 -5.67 1.06
CA LEU A 34 -20.34 -5.22 1.61
C LEU A 34 -20.50 -5.66 3.06
N ASN A 35 -21.18 -4.81 3.83
CA ASN A 35 -21.59 -5.10 5.20
C ASN A 35 -23.06 -4.66 5.41
N GLU A 36 -23.52 -4.61 6.65
CA GLU A 36 -24.89 -4.23 7.00
C GLU A 36 -25.21 -2.79 6.57
N ASN A 37 -24.29 -1.86 6.81
CA ASN A 37 -24.51 -0.41 6.70
C ASN A 37 -23.63 0.30 5.65
N TRP A 38 -22.73 -0.42 4.98
CA TRP A 38 -21.85 0.14 3.95
C TRP A 38 -21.52 -0.89 2.87
N LEU A 39 -21.09 -0.40 1.71
CA LEU A 39 -20.42 -1.17 0.68
C LEU A 39 -19.31 -0.36 0.02
N THR A 40 -18.36 -1.06 -0.60
CA THR A 40 -17.29 -0.49 -1.42
C THR A 40 -17.18 -1.28 -2.72
N VAL A 41 -17.15 -0.58 -3.84
CA VAL A 41 -16.93 -1.13 -5.19
C VAL A 41 -15.50 -0.79 -5.62
N SER A 42 -14.70 -1.81 -5.92
CA SER A 42 -13.30 -1.68 -6.33
C SER A 42 -13.17 -1.83 -7.84
N PHE A 43 -12.86 -0.74 -8.53
CA PHE A 43 -12.80 -0.68 -10.00
C PHE A 43 -11.42 -1.08 -10.53
N CYS A 44 -10.39 -0.74 -9.74
CA CYS A 44 -8.98 -1.07 -9.93
C CYS A 44 -8.26 -0.86 -8.58
N THR A 45 -6.98 -1.20 -8.49
CA THR A 45 -6.18 -0.94 -7.29
C THR A 45 -6.18 0.56 -6.95
N MET A 46 -6.41 0.91 -5.68
CA MET A 46 -6.56 2.29 -5.18
C MET A 46 -7.71 3.11 -5.80
N GLY A 47 -8.61 2.47 -6.56
CA GLY A 47 -9.75 3.10 -7.22
C GLY A 47 -11.05 2.52 -6.72
N ASP A 48 -11.56 3.08 -5.62
CA ASP A 48 -12.75 2.62 -4.92
C ASP A 48 -13.85 3.70 -4.89
N LEU A 49 -15.11 3.25 -4.98
CA LEU A 49 -16.29 4.02 -4.64
C LEU A 49 -16.92 3.39 -3.40
N SER A 50 -17.01 4.15 -2.32
CA SER A 50 -17.65 3.71 -1.08
C SER A 50 -18.98 4.40 -0.89
N MET A 51 -19.93 3.68 -0.31
CA MET A 51 -21.21 4.24 0.12
C MET A 51 -21.64 3.62 1.45
N GLU A 52 -22.22 4.46 2.28
CA GLU A 52 -22.81 4.11 3.56
C GLU A 52 -24.25 4.58 3.59
N TRP A 53 -25.04 3.97 4.47
CA TRP A 53 -26.43 4.34 4.61
C TRP A 53 -26.95 4.27 6.04
N GLU A 54 -27.89 5.16 6.30
CA GLU A 54 -28.64 5.22 7.53
C GLU A 54 -30.15 5.28 7.23
N ARG A 55 -30.94 4.80 8.18
CA ARG A 55 -32.40 4.80 8.04
C ARG A 55 -32.98 6.06 8.66
N GLU A 56 -33.75 6.82 7.87
CA GLU A 56 -34.53 7.93 8.40
C GLU A 56 -35.51 7.44 9.48
N SER A 57 -35.76 8.28 10.48
CA SER A 57 -36.73 7.98 11.53
C SER A 57 -38.18 8.01 11.01
N GLY A 58 -39.04 7.17 11.60
CA GLY A 58 -40.48 7.11 11.30
C GLY A 58 -40.92 5.98 10.36
N LEU A 59 -42.23 5.71 10.34
CA LEU A 59 -42.85 4.56 9.65
C LEU A 59 -42.67 4.55 8.11
N ARG A 60 -42.32 5.69 7.51
CA ARG A 60 -42.04 5.85 6.07
C ARG A 60 -40.60 6.29 5.78
N GLY A 61 -39.70 6.17 6.76
CA GLY A 61 -38.30 6.57 6.61
C GLY A 61 -37.64 5.82 5.47
N GLN A 62 -36.96 6.56 4.59
CA GLN A 62 -36.14 6.01 3.52
C GLN A 62 -34.72 5.74 4.04
N TRP A 63 -33.93 5.06 3.23
CA TRP A 63 -32.49 4.96 3.46
C TRP A 63 -31.82 6.16 2.82
N LEU A 64 -31.11 6.93 3.63
CA LEU A 64 -30.24 7.99 3.17
C LEU A 64 -28.89 7.37 2.83
N ILE A 65 -28.44 7.57 1.60
CA ILE A 65 -27.15 7.10 1.10
C ILE A 65 -26.19 8.28 1.07
N THR A 66 -25.01 8.09 1.64
CA THR A 66 -23.86 8.99 1.46
C THR A 66 -22.75 8.19 0.82
N GLY A 67 -22.08 8.74 -0.19
CA GLY A 67 -20.94 8.08 -0.79
C GLY A 67 -19.84 9.04 -1.19
N ASN A 68 -18.65 8.47 -1.35
CA ASN A 68 -17.45 9.17 -1.74
C ASN A 68 -16.62 8.33 -2.73
N CYS A 69 -15.83 9.03 -3.52
CA CYS A 69 -14.88 8.44 -4.46
C CYS A 69 -13.63 9.31 -4.46
N CYS A 70 -12.50 8.75 -4.03
CA CYS A 70 -11.20 9.41 -4.15
C CYS A 70 -10.51 8.90 -5.41
N SER A 71 -10.30 9.78 -6.39
CA SER A 71 -9.77 9.41 -7.70
C SER A 71 -8.24 9.48 -7.80
N THR A 72 -7.55 9.96 -6.77
CA THR A 72 -6.09 10.02 -6.73
C THR A 72 -5.55 9.01 -5.71
N PRO A 73 -4.58 8.14 -6.06
CA PRO A 73 -3.77 8.14 -7.28
C PRO A 73 -4.30 7.27 -8.43
N ALA A 74 -5.55 6.78 -8.38
CA ALA A 74 -6.06 5.89 -9.43
C ALA A 74 -6.07 6.54 -10.83
N GLY A 75 -6.59 7.76 -11.00
CA GLY A 75 -6.50 8.53 -12.24
C GLY A 75 -7.84 8.94 -12.85
N ALA A 76 -7.76 9.69 -13.95
CA ALA A 76 -8.90 10.26 -14.65
C ALA A 76 -9.86 9.21 -15.25
N GLY A 77 -9.31 8.12 -15.79
CA GLY A 77 -10.09 7.00 -16.32
C GLY A 77 -10.94 6.32 -15.27
N PHE A 78 -10.36 6.09 -14.08
CA PHE A 78 -11.10 5.59 -12.94
C PHE A 78 -12.23 6.54 -12.53
N HIS A 79 -11.95 7.84 -12.42
CA HIS A 79 -12.97 8.84 -12.08
C HIS A 79 -14.17 8.76 -13.04
N ALA A 80 -13.89 8.71 -14.35
CA ALA A 80 -14.92 8.59 -15.36
C ALA A 80 -15.74 7.30 -15.21
N ALA A 81 -15.08 6.17 -14.94
CA ALA A 81 -15.75 4.89 -14.71
C ALA A 81 -16.65 4.89 -13.47
N ALA A 82 -16.17 5.46 -12.36
CA ALA A 82 -16.93 5.59 -11.12
C ALA A 82 -18.16 6.50 -11.30
N VAL A 83 -18.02 7.58 -12.05
CA VAL A 83 -19.13 8.47 -12.41
C VAL A 83 -20.18 7.76 -13.28
N ARG A 84 -19.75 6.99 -14.29
CA ARG A 84 -20.66 6.18 -15.13
C ARG A 84 -21.42 5.14 -14.30
N PHE A 85 -20.73 4.47 -13.39
CA PHE A 85 -21.35 3.50 -12.47
C PHE A 85 -22.39 4.17 -11.56
N LEU A 86 -22.07 5.34 -10.99
CA LEU A 86 -23.01 6.10 -10.16
C LEU A 86 -24.24 6.57 -10.95
N ASP A 87 -24.05 7.03 -12.19
CA ASP A 87 -25.15 7.47 -13.06
C ASP A 87 -26.11 6.30 -13.35
N GLU A 88 -25.59 5.13 -13.70
CA GLU A 88 -26.39 3.93 -13.92
C GLU A 88 -27.13 3.47 -12.65
N LEU A 89 -26.46 3.50 -11.49
CA LEU A 89 -27.09 3.20 -10.21
C LEU A 89 -28.18 4.23 -9.87
N GLY A 90 -27.91 5.49 -10.20
CA GLY A 90 -28.82 6.64 -10.19
C GLY A 90 -30.14 6.35 -10.89
N GLN A 91 -30.06 5.78 -12.08
CA GLN A 91 -31.22 5.45 -12.91
C GLN A 91 -31.98 4.21 -12.41
N LYS A 92 -31.28 3.24 -11.79
CA LYS A 92 -31.86 1.95 -11.39
C LYS A 92 -32.46 1.94 -9.98
N ARG A 93 -31.81 2.56 -8.99
CA ARG A 93 -32.06 2.30 -7.56
C ARG A 93 -32.06 3.51 -6.65
N LEU A 94 -31.57 4.64 -7.12
CA LEU A 94 -31.46 5.85 -6.32
C LEU A 94 -32.51 6.89 -6.74
N SER A 95 -32.85 7.75 -5.79
CA SER A 95 -33.72 8.90 -5.98
C SER A 95 -33.09 10.10 -5.29
N GLU A 96 -33.38 11.31 -5.74
CA GLU A 96 -32.78 12.54 -5.19
C GLU A 96 -31.23 12.48 -5.18
N LEU A 97 -30.63 11.89 -6.24
CA LEU A 97 -29.18 11.81 -6.38
C LEU A 97 -28.60 13.22 -6.60
N LEU A 98 -27.77 13.64 -5.66
CA LEU A 98 -27.01 14.88 -5.68
C LEU A 98 -25.53 14.51 -5.70
N VAL A 99 -24.81 15.02 -6.68
CA VAL A 99 -23.37 14.75 -6.85
C VAL A 99 -22.62 16.07 -6.74
N ASP A 100 -21.60 16.07 -5.90
CA ASP A 100 -20.63 17.15 -5.76
C ASP A 100 -19.29 16.63 -6.28
N ASP A 101 -18.96 17.01 -7.52
CA ASP A 101 -17.79 16.54 -8.25
C ASP A 101 -16.84 17.71 -8.51
N GLU A 102 -15.65 17.64 -7.89
CA GLU A 102 -14.61 18.66 -7.96
C GLU A 102 -14.11 18.91 -9.39
N THR A 103 -14.33 17.96 -10.29
CA THR A 103 -13.89 18.02 -11.69
C THR A 103 -14.96 18.49 -12.67
N GLU A 104 -16.19 18.66 -12.18
CA GLU A 104 -17.39 18.92 -12.99
C GLU A 104 -17.67 17.88 -14.11
N TYR A 105 -16.95 16.74 -14.12
CA TYR A 105 -17.10 15.67 -15.11
C TYR A 105 -18.49 15.02 -15.02
N TYR A 106 -19.09 15.00 -13.83
CA TYR A 106 -20.45 14.52 -13.60
C TYR A 106 -21.48 15.22 -14.51
N HIS A 107 -21.28 16.49 -14.82
CA HIS A 107 -22.18 17.26 -15.65
C HIS A 107 -21.71 17.42 -17.10
N HIS A 108 -20.41 17.66 -17.29
CA HIS A 108 -19.89 17.99 -18.63
C HIS A 108 -19.58 16.77 -19.48
N ARG A 109 -19.23 15.63 -18.85
CA ARG A 109 -18.76 14.41 -19.56
C ARG A 109 -17.58 14.69 -20.51
N ASP A 110 -16.82 15.75 -20.27
CA ASP A 110 -15.64 16.12 -21.06
C ASP A 110 -14.37 15.58 -20.38
N PHE A 111 -13.92 14.43 -20.84
CA PHE A 111 -12.80 13.69 -20.26
C PHE A 111 -11.48 14.48 -20.37
N GLU A 112 -11.24 15.09 -21.53
CA GLU A 112 -10.03 15.85 -21.79
C GLU A 112 -9.98 17.14 -20.98
N ARG A 113 -11.13 17.80 -20.78
CA ARG A 113 -11.25 18.93 -19.86
C ARG A 113 -10.91 18.53 -18.43
N MET A 114 -11.49 17.44 -17.93
CA MET A 114 -11.19 16.91 -16.58
C MET A 114 -9.68 16.68 -16.38
N LYS A 115 -9.00 16.07 -17.36
CA LYS A 115 -7.55 15.87 -17.29
C LYS A 115 -6.77 17.18 -17.23
N ARG A 116 -7.06 18.09 -18.15
CA ARG A 116 -6.33 19.37 -18.28
C ARG A 116 -6.56 20.33 -17.12
N GLU A 117 -7.77 20.36 -16.56
CA GLU A 117 -8.17 21.35 -15.55
C GLU A 117 -8.00 20.84 -14.11
N HIS A 118 -7.98 19.52 -13.89
CA HIS A 118 -7.92 18.95 -12.53
C HIS A 118 -6.73 18.01 -12.32
N PHE A 119 -6.62 16.90 -13.05
CA PHE A 119 -5.58 15.88 -12.81
C PHE A 119 -4.16 16.38 -13.11
N TYR A 120 -3.95 17.08 -14.23
CA TYR A 120 -2.63 17.60 -14.58
C TYR A 120 -2.19 18.76 -13.68
N PRO A 121 -3.06 19.70 -13.29
CA PRO A 121 -2.72 20.70 -12.28
C PRO A 121 -2.39 20.10 -10.91
N TRP A 122 -3.15 19.08 -10.47
CA TRP A 122 -2.86 18.36 -9.22
C TRP A 122 -1.49 17.68 -9.27
N LEU A 123 -1.18 16.97 -10.35
CA LEU A 123 0.11 16.30 -10.52
C LEU A 123 1.26 17.30 -10.59
N ASN A 124 1.06 18.46 -11.22
CA ASN A 124 2.03 19.55 -11.20
C ASN A 124 2.22 20.15 -9.81
N ALA A 125 1.17 20.25 -9.00
CA ALA A 125 1.27 20.69 -7.61
C ALA A 125 2.14 19.71 -6.79
N LEU A 126 1.92 18.39 -6.94
CA LEU A 126 2.79 17.38 -6.33
C LEU A 126 4.23 17.51 -6.79
N LYS A 127 4.48 17.67 -8.09
CA LYS A 127 5.84 17.86 -8.64
C LYS A 127 6.52 19.08 -8.03
N ARG A 128 5.83 20.23 -7.93
CA ARG A 128 6.35 21.45 -7.30
C ARG A 128 6.69 21.22 -5.84
N HIS A 129 5.81 20.54 -5.11
CA HIS A 129 6.05 20.17 -3.73
C HIS A 129 7.31 19.30 -3.57
N CYS A 130 7.52 18.36 -4.49
CA CYS A 130 8.74 17.56 -4.54
C CYS A 130 9.99 18.42 -4.77
N ALA A 131 9.93 19.39 -5.68
CA ALA A 131 11.03 20.29 -5.97
C ALA A 131 11.40 21.17 -4.75
N GLU A 132 10.40 21.68 -4.03
CA GLU A 132 10.59 22.54 -2.87
C GLU A 132 11.14 21.78 -1.65
N ARG A 133 10.68 20.55 -1.43
CA ARG A 133 11.08 19.73 -0.27
C ARG A 133 12.28 18.81 -0.53
N GLY A 134 12.60 18.54 -1.79
CA GLY A 134 13.64 17.58 -2.19
C GLY A 134 15.04 17.90 -1.67
N SER A 135 15.32 19.15 -1.28
CA SER A 135 16.60 19.56 -0.68
C SER A 135 16.68 19.41 0.84
N GLY A 136 15.59 19.04 1.53
CA GLY A 136 15.50 19.06 3.00
C GLY A 136 15.22 17.70 3.68
N TYR A 137 14.88 16.65 2.94
CA TYR A 137 14.52 15.33 3.47
C TYR A 137 15.35 14.20 2.82
N SER A 138 15.54 13.08 3.52
CA SER A 138 16.16 11.86 2.96
C SER A 138 15.28 11.28 1.85
N ASN A 139 14.00 11.09 2.10
CA ASN A 139 12.96 10.85 1.09
C ASN A 139 11.58 11.22 1.67
N PHE A 140 10.55 11.19 0.85
CA PHE A 140 9.16 11.22 1.33
C PHE A 140 8.27 10.38 0.42
N CYS A 141 7.12 9.97 0.94
CA CYS A 141 6.15 9.15 0.23
C CYS A 141 4.97 10.00 -0.26
N LEU A 142 4.49 9.72 -1.47
CA LEU A 142 3.26 10.28 -2.02
C LEU A 142 2.23 9.17 -2.19
N CYS A 143 0.99 9.44 -1.79
CA CYS A 143 -0.13 8.49 -1.92
C CYS A 143 0.19 7.11 -1.32
N TRP A 144 0.94 7.09 -0.21
CA TRP A 144 1.39 5.88 0.47
C TRP A 144 0.69 5.80 1.81
N ASP A 145 0.09 4.65 2.11
CA ASP A 145 -0.51 4.42 3.42
C ASP A 145 0.56 4.53 4.53
N MET A 146 0.23 5.22 5.62
CA MET A 146 1.16 5.42 6.74
C MET A 146 1.21 4.21 7.66
N GLU A 147 0.21 3.33 7.60
CA GLU A 147 0.13 2.10 8.38
C GLU A 147 0.89 0.94 7.73
N GLN A 148 1.17 1.03 6.41
CA GLN A 148 1.99 0.03 5.72
C GLN A 148 3.50 0.23 5.95
N TYR A 149 4.29 -0.69 5.37
CA TYR A 149 5.74 -0.63 5.44
C TYR A 149 6.30 0.60 4.71
N GLN A 150 7.47 1.07 5.13
CA GLN A 150 8.24 2.10 4.44
C GLN A 150 9.40 1.47 3.67
N PRO A 151 9.53 1.72 2.36
CA PRO A 151 10.71 1.30 1.61
C PRO A 151 12.00 1.96 2.11
N GLU A 152 13.15 1.35 1.80
CA GLU A 152 14.49 1.89 2.09
C GLU A 152 14.63 3.39 1.75
N GLU A 153 15.18 4.17 2.68
CA GLU A 153 15.42 5.60 2.48
C GLU A 153 16.55 5.84 1.46
N VAL A 154 16.26 6.59 0.38
CA VAL A 154 17.28 7.03 -0.60
C VAL A 154 17.17 8.55 -0.82
N PRO A 155 18.23 9.31 -0.47
CA PRO A 155 18.34 10.76 -0.69
C PRO A 155 17.88 11.24 -2.07
N GLY A 156 17.09 12.31 -2.09
CA GLY A 156 16.67 12.98 -3.34
C GLY A 156 15.63 12.22 -4.15
N THR A 157 14.93 11.26 -3.54
CA THR A 157 13.89 10.46 -4.18
C THR A 157 12.53 10.64 -3.54
N VAL A 158 11.49 10.36 -4.33
CA VAL A 158 10.11 10.25 -3.87
C VAL A 158 9.62 8.82 -4.11
N ILE A 159 8.93 8.29 -3.11
CA ILE A 159 8.30 6.96 -3.15
C ILE A 159 6.83 7.14 -3.51
N THR A 160 6.34 6.37 -4.45
CA THR A 160 4.91 6.28 -4.78
C THR A 160 4.51 4.80 -4.93
N PRO A 161 3.21 4.48 -4.89
CA PRO A 161 2.69 3.15 -5.27
C PRO A 161 3.11 2.68 -6.67
N MET A 162 3.52 3.59 -7.55
CA MET A 162 3.95 3.30 -8.93
C MET A 162 5.47 3.20 -9.09
N GLY A 163 6.22 3.44 -8.01
CA GLY A 163 7.66 3.28 -7.97
C GLY A 163 8.41 4.48 -7.40
N ARG A 164 9.74 4.41 -7.52
CA ARG A 164 10.64 5.45 -7.03
C ARG A 164 11.04 6.39 -8.15
N PHE A 165 10.89 7.69 -7.91
CA PHE A 165 11.34 8.72 -8.82
C PHE A 165 12.53 9.47 -8.23
N ASN A 166 13.58 9.67 -9.02
CA ASN A 166 14.56 10.70 -8.72
C ASN A 166 13.90 12.06 -8.98
N ILE A 167 13.92 12.96 -7.99
CA ILE A 167 13.16 14.22 -8.06
C ILE A 167 13.68 15.10 -9.21
N GLU A 168 14.99 15.23 -9.36
CA GLU A 168 15.61 16.05 -10.42
C GLU A 168 15.30 15.49 -11.81
N ASN A 169 15.43 14.18 -12.01
CA ASN A 169 15.13 13.54 -13.29
C ASN A 169 13.63 13.63 -13.61
N MET A 170 12.75 13.41 -12.64
CA MET A 170 11.30 13.57 -12.80
C MET A 170 10.94 14.98 -13.29
N ILE A 171 11.52 16.02 -12.69
CA ILE A 171 11.31 17.42 -13.10
C ILE A 171 11.80 17.61 -14.54
N LYS A 172 13.06 17.23 -14.82
CA LYS A 172 13.68 17.37 -16.15
C LYS A 172 12.89 16.67 -17.25
N GLN A 173 12.41 15.45 -17.02
CA GLN A 173 11.64 14.69 -18.01
C GLN A 173 10.24 15.29 -18.21
N THR A 174 9.63 15.80 -17.14
CA THR A 174 8.32 16.47 -17.23
C THR A 174 8.42 17.79 -18.00
N GLU A 175 9.51 18.55 -17.82
CA GLU A 175 9.76 19.78 -18.59
C GLU A 175 10.04 19.49 -20.07
N LYS A 176 10.77 18.41 -20.36
CA LYS A 176 11.12 18.01 -21.72
C LYS A 176 9.93 17.43 -22.50
N ASN A 177 9.15 16.56 -21.87
CA ASN A 177 8.14 15.73 -22.54
C ASN A 177 6.69 16.15 -22.21
N GLY A 178 6.49 17.11 -21.32
CA GLY A 178 5.17 17.53 -20.83
C GLY A 178 4.67 16.70 -19.64
N ILE A 179 3.56 17.17 -19.04
CA ILE A 179 2.95 16.54 -17.85
C ILE A 179 2.40 15.13 -18.12
N SER A 180 2.01 14.84 -19.36
CA SER A 180 1.52 13.52 -19.76
C SER A 180 2.57 12.43 -19.52
N TRP A 181 3.86 12.73 -19.70
CA TRP A 181 4.94 11.78 -19.40
C TRP A 181 4.91 11.30 -17.95
N LEU A 182 4.62 12.20 -17.00
CA LEU A 182 4.50 11.86 -15.59
C LEU A 182 3.16 11.21 -15.30
N ALA A 183 2.06 11.70 -15.88
CA ALA A 183 0.72 11.13 -15.69
C ALA A 183 0.68 9.64 -16.08
N GLU A 184 1.29 9.29 -17.22
CA GLU A 184 1.42 7.91 -17.69
C GLU A 184 2.19 6.99 -16.73
N ARG A 185 2.98 7.53 -15.81
CA ARG A 185 3.83 6.79 -14.86
C ARG A 185 3.33 6.89 -13.42
N PHE A 186 2.37 7.76 -13.15
CA PHE A 186 1.89 8.06 -11.80
C PHE A 186 0.48 7.54 -11.55
N PHE A 187 -0.41 7.61 -12.55
CA PHE A 187 -1.79 7.13 -12.42
C PHE A 187 -1.92 5.68 -12.89
N ILE A 188 -2.75 4.88 -12.21
CA ILE A 188 -3.05 3.52 -12.64
C ILE A 188 -3.92 3.53 -13.90
N TRP A 189 -4.96 4.35 -13.91
CA TRP A 189 -5.99 4.44 -14.94
C TRP A 189 -6.19 5.90 -15.40
N ASP A 190 -5.31 6.37 -16.28
CA ASP A 190 -5.33 7.77 -16.78
C ASP A 190 -6.16 7.98 -18.05
N ASN A 191 -6.37 6.93 -18.84
CA ASN A 191 -7.14 7.00 -20.10
C ASN A 191 -8.57 6.51 -19.88
N GLU A 192 -9.51 6.96 -20.70
CA GLU A 192 -10.95 6.71 -20.47
C GLU A 192 -11.30 5.21 -20.45
N GLU A 193 -10.58 4.44 -21.27
CA GLU A 193 -10.68 2.99 -21.37
C GLU A 193 -9.53 2.28 -20.62
N LYS A 194 -9.75 1.01 -20.26
CA LYS A 194 -8.69 0.12 -19.76
C LYS A 194 -7.81 -0.34 -20.93
N ASP A 195 -6.88 0.53 -21.34
CA ASP A 195 -5.95 0.28 -22.44
C ASP A 195 -4.64 -0.39 -21.99
N ALA A 196 -3.68 -0.52 -22.91
CA ALA A 196 -2.38 -1.11 -22.60
C ALA A 196 -1.64 -0.41 -21.45
N LEU A 197 -1.83 0.92 -21.31
CA LEU A 197 -1.21 1.72 -20.26
C LEU A 197 -1.80 1.36 -18.89
N TYR A 198 -3.12 1.21 -18.81
CA TYR A 198 -3.80 0.73 -17.61
C TYR A 198 -3.20 -0.60 -17.13
N TYR A 199 -3.15 -1.61 -18.00
CA TYR A 199 -2.66 -2.93 -17.61
C TYR A 199 -1.17 -2.92 -17.22
N ARG A 200 -0.32 -2.17 -17.95
CA ARG A 200 1.08 -1.98 -17.53
C ARG A 200 1.17 -1.36 -16.14
N ASN A 201 0.36 -0.32 -15.88
CA ASN A 201 0.41 0.42 -14.64
C ASN A 201 -0.18 -0.38 -13.47
N THR A 202 -1.22 -1.19 -13.69
CA THR A 202 -1.67 -2.20 -12.72
C THR A 202 -0.51 -3.12 -12.34
N ALA A 203 0.21 -3.69 -13.32
CA ALA A 203 1.36 -4.54 -13.01
C ALA A 203 2.48 -3.81 -12.26
N LEU A 204 2.78 -2.56 -12.63
CA LEU A 204 3.79 -1.75 -11.95
C LEU A 204 3.43 -1.50 -10.49
N ASN A 205 2.17 -1.21 -10.18
CA ASN A 205 1.74 -1.04 -8.79
C ASN A 205 1.98 -2.33 -7.98
N TYR A 206 1.54 -3.48 -8.51
CA TYR A 206 1.79 -4.77 -7.85
C TYR A 206 3.29 -5.05 -7.69
N LEU A 207 4.08 -4.84 -8.73
CA LEU A 207 5.54 -5.03 -8.70
C LEU A 207 6.23 -4.18 -7.64
N TRP A 208 5.85 -2.91 -7.50
CA TRP A 208 6.49 -1.98 -6.57
C TRP A 208 6.02 -2.18 -5.13
N GLU A 209 4.71 -2.25 -4.92
CA GLU A 209 4.09 -2.14 -3.59
C GLU A 209 3.74 -3.51 -2.97
N GLN A 210 3.25 -4.46 -3.78
CA GLN A 210 2.64 -5.69 -3.24
C GLN A 210 3.54 -6.92 -3.35
N CYS A 211 4.31 -7.04 -4.43
CA CYS A 211 5.06 -8.24 -4.76
C CYS A 211 6.22 -8.46 -3.78
N CYS A 212 6.24 -9.63 -3.14
CA CYS A 212 7.32 -10.04 -2.26
C CYS A 212 8.55 -10.62 -3.00
N PHE A 213 8.46 -10.82 -4.33
CA PHE A 213 9.51 -11.44 -5.16
C PHE A 213 9.94 -12.81 -4.65
N VAL A 214 8.95 -13.66 -4.38
CA VAL A 214 9.10 -15.05 -3.91
C VAL A 214 8.28 -16.01 -4.77
N PRO A 215 8.57 -17.32 -4.73
CA PRO A 215 7.82 -18.30 -5.53
C PRO A 215 6.32 -18.30 -5.22
N SER A 216 5.48 -18.40 -6.24
CA SER A 216 4.01 -18.45 -6.11
C SER A 216 3.52 -19.57 -5.20
N ARG A 217 4.27 -20.67 -5.13
CA ARG A 217 3.98 -21.80 -4.25
C ARG A 217 4.09 -21.49 -2.75
N ARG A 218 4.64 -20.32 -2.36
CA ARG A 218 4.75 -19.92 -0.95
C ARG A 218 3.36 -19.72 -0.32
N SER A 219 2.44 -19.06 -1.01
CA SER A 219 1.06 -18.90 -0.53
C SER A 219 0.09 -18.50 -1.65
N SER A 220 -1.22 -18.57 -1.36
CA SER A 220 -2.29 -18.09 -2.25
C SER A 220 -2.11 -16.63 -2.65
N GLU A 221 -1.75 -15.77 -1.71
CA GLU A 221 -1.60 -14.32 -1.94
C GLU A 221 -0.42 -14.03 -2.87
N ASP A 222 0.71 -14.75 -2.74
CA ASP A 222 1.84 -14.58 -3.66
C ASP A 222 1.49 -15.09 -5.06
N SER A 223 0.77 -16.21 -5.15
CA SER A 223 0.27 -16.74 -6.41
C SER A 223 -0.64 -15.75 -7.13
N VAL A 224 -1.61 -15.16 -6.42
CA VAL A 224 -2.52 -14.14 -6.97
C VAL A 224 -1.75 -12.89 -7.38
N CYS A 225 -0.82 -12.41 -6.56
CA CYS A 225 0.01 -11.25 -6.85
C CYS A 225 0.86 -11.47 -8.12
N ASN A 226 1.58 -12.59 -8.19
CA ASN A 226 2.43 -12.91 -9.33
C ASN A 226 1.62 -13.08 -10.60
N GLN A 227 0.46 -13.75 -10.57
CA GLN A 227 -0.38 -13.90 -11.75
C GLN A 227 -1.01 -12.58 -12.21
N MET A 228 -1.45 -11.72 -11.30
CA MET A 228 -1.95 -10.39 -11.65
C MET A 228 -0.89 -9.58 -12.42
N ILE A 229 0.38 -9.64 -11.99
CA ILE A 229 1.49 -8.97 -12.68
C ILE A 229 1.68 -9.55 -14.08
N ILE A 230 1.78 -10.88 -14.19
CA ILE A 230 2.04 -11.56 -15.46
C ILE A 230 0.90 -11.29 -16.45
N ASP A 231 -0.35 -11.55 -16.05
CA ASP A 231 -1.52 -11.40 -16.92
C ASP A 231 -1.70 -9.94 -17.37
N SER A 232 -1.46 -8.98 -16.48
CA SER A 232 -1.55 -7.56 -16.83
C SER A 232 -0.46 -7.14 -17.82
N LEU A 233 0.79 -7.59 -17.65
CA LEU A 233 1.86 -7.24 -18.61
C LEU A 233 1.67 -7.92 -19.96
N GLU A 234 1.19 -9.16 -19.97
CA GLU A 234 0.87 -9.86 -21.22
C GLU A 234 -0.29 -9.19 -21.95
N GLN A 235 -1.35 -8.79 -21.23
CA GLN A 235 -2.46 -8.04 -21.79
C GLN A 235 -2.01 -6.68 -22.34
N ALA A 236 -1.13 -5.97 -21.63
CA ALA A 236 -0.54 -4.72 -22.11
C ALA A 236 0.25 -4.93 -23.42
N ALA A 237 1.05 -6.00 -23.51
CA ALA A 237 1.82 -6.35 -24.70
C ALA A 237 0.93 -6.73 -25.90
N VAL A 238 -0.21 -7.39 -25.65
CA VAL A 238 -1.21 -7.72 -26.68
C VAL A 238 -1.87 -6.45 -27.22
N LEU A 239 -2.32 -5.56 -26.32
CA LEU A 239 -3.03 -4.34 -26.69
C LEU A 239 -2.12 -3.32 -27.39
N ASN A 240 -0.85 -3.23 -26.97
CA ASN A 240 0.15 -2.37 -27.61
C ASN A 240 1.56 -2.99 -27.55
N PRO A 241 1.97 -3.72 -28.60
CA PRO A 241 3.30 -4.33 -28.67
C PRO A 241 4.47 -3.33 -28.64
N GLY A 242 4.20 -2.05 -28.93
CA GLY A 242 5.20 -0.97 -28.91
C GLY A 242 5.36 -0.30 -27.54
N LEU A 243 4.50 -0.60 -26.57
CA LEU A 243 4.57 0.00 -25.24
C LEU A 243 5.80 -0.52 -24.49
N PRO A 244 6.67 0.35 -23.94
CA PRO A 244 7.75 -0.09 -23.08
C PRO A 244 7.24 -0.74 -21.78
N LEU A 245 7.73 -1.95 -21.48
CA LEU A 245 7.33 -2.76 -20.32
C LEU A 245 8.52 -3.06 -19.39
N PRO A 246 8.29 -3.37 -18.10
CA PRO A 246 9.33 -3.81 -17.16
C PRO A 246 9.74 -5.27 -17.42
N VAL A 247 10.27 -5.56 -18.61
CA VAL A 247 10.50 -6.91 -19.14
C VAL A 247 11.39 -7.77 -18.23
N ASP A 248 12.40 -7.19 -17.57
CA ASP A 248 13.30 -7.96 -16.70
C ASP A 248 12.57 -8.41 -15.42
N ALA A 249 11.75 -7.55 -14.82
CA ALA A 249 10.92 -7.91 -13.68
C ALA A 249 9.82 -8.91 -14.07
N TYR A 250 9.23 -8.76 -15.25
CA TYR A 250 8.26 -9.73 -15.80
C TYR A 250 8.84 -11.14 -15.84
N ARG A 251 10.05 -11.31 -16.40
CA ARG A 251 10.70 -12.63 -16.49
C ARG A 251 11.00 -13.23 -15.12
N GLU A 252 11.44 -12.39 -14.18
CA GLU A 252 11.65 -12.81 -12.80
C GLU A 252 10.35 -13.35 -12.18
N ILE A 253 9.23 -12.63 -12.31
CA ILE A 253 7.93 -13.08 -11.80
C ILE A 253 7.43 -14.34 -12.53
N CYS A 254 7.60 -14.45 -13.85
CA CYS A 254 7.32 -15.67 -14.60
C CYS A 254 8.09 -16.88 -14.04
N SER A 255 9.39 -16.70 -13.76
CA SER A 255 10.21 -17.75 -13.15
C SER A 255 9.74 -18.11 -11.74
N LEU A 256 9.34 -17.14 -10.93
CA LEU A 256 8.81 -17.38 -9.58
C LEU A 256 7.43 -18.05 -9.61
N ALA A 257 6.67 -17.86 -10.69
CA ALA A 257 5.37 -18.46 -10.91
C ALA A 257 5.41 -19.80 -11.66
N ASP A 258 6.60 -20.30 -12.01
CA ASP A 258 6.78 -21.48 -12.86
C ASP A 258 5.97 -21.40 -14.18
N ARG A 259 5.87 -20.18 -14.76
CA ARG A 259 5.12 -19.89 -16.00
C ARG A 259 6.07 -19.46 -17.11
N GLU A 260 5.93 -20.08 -18.28
CA GLU A 260 6.71 -19.71 -19.45
C GLU A 260 6.37 -18.28 -19.92
N PRO A 261 7.36 -17.39 -20.10
CA PRO A 261 7.12 -16.03 -20.57
C PRO A 261 6.56 -16.00 -22.00
N SER A 262 5.48 -15.26 -22.24
CA SER A 262 4.91 -15.05 -23.58
C SER A 262 5.39 -13.75 -24.26
N ILE A 263 5.85 -12.77 -23.48
CA ILE A 263 6.42 -11.52 -24.01
C ILE A 263 7.82 -11.79 -24.59
N LYS A 264 8.00 -11.41 -25.86
CA LYS A 264 9.25 -11.63 -26.62
C LYS A 264 10.47 -10.95 -26.01
N GLU A 265 11.65 -11.49 -26.30
CA GLU A 265 12.93 -10.94 -25.83
C GLU A 265 13.24 -9.53 -26.32
N ASP A 266 12.80 -9.20 -27.54
CA ASP A 266 12.99 -7.92 -28.20
C ASP A 266 11.90 -6.89 -27.90
N ALA A 267 10.97 -7.19 -26.99
CA ALA A 267 9.93 -6.24 -26.58
C ALA A 267 10.55 -4.94 -26.03
N PRO A 268 9.97 -3.76 -26.33
CA PRO A 268 10.48 -2.49 -25.83
C PRO A 268 10.62 -2.50 -24.31
N LYS A 269 11.81 -2.18 -23.81
CA LYS A 269 12.09 -2.15 -22.38
C LYS A 269 11.79 -0.77 -21.81
N MET A 270 11.05 -0.74 -20.71
CA MET A 270 10.83 0.46 -19.93
C MET A 270 12.10 0.90 -19.23
N GLU A 271 12.46 2.17 -19.38
CA GLU A 271 13.51 2.80 -18.57
C GLU A 271 13.01 3.01 -17.14
N SER A 272 13.87 2.72 -16.16
CA SER A 272 13.61 2.94 -14.74
C SER A 272 14.87 3.49 -14.07
N ASP A 273 14.71 4.53 -13.26
CA ASP A 273 15.81 5.12 -12.49
C ASP A 273 16.31 4.16 -11.39
N TYR A 274 15.47 3.19 -10.99
CA TYR A 274 15.74 2.24 -9.91
C TYR A 274 15.28 0.83 -10.25
N PRO A 275 15.93 -0.22 -9.70
CA PRO A 275 15.44 -1.59 -9.80
C PRO A 275 14.01 -1.71 -9.26
N VAL A 276 13.14 -2.36 -10.03
CA VAL A 276 11.73 -2.53 -9.70
C VAL A 276 11.55 -3.43 -8.46
N GLY A 277 10.73 -2.96 -7.51
CA GLY A 277 10.26 -3.71 -6.36
C GLY A 277 10.85 -3.28 -5.03
N PHE A 278 10.03 -2.68 -4.14
CA PHE A 278 10.51 -2.25 -2.82
C PHE A 278 10.84 -3.42 -1.90
N ARG A 279 10.04 -4.48 -1.97
CA ARG A 279 10.15 -5.65 -1.08
C ARG A 279 11.29 -6.62 -1.42
N LYS A 280 12.06 -6.34 -2.49
CA LYS A 280 13.34 -7.01 -2.75
C LYS A 280 14.42 -6.66 -1.74
N ARG A 281 14.27 -5.52 -1.07
CA ARG A 281 15.19 -5.00 -0.07
C ARG A 281 14.55 -5.05 1.31
N GLU A 282 15.25 -4.50 2.29
CA GLU A 282 14.67 -4.28 3.61
C GLU A 282 13.60 -3.18 3.55
N VAL A 283 12.59 -3.33 4.41
CA VAL A 283 11.50 -2.38 4.60
C VAL A 283 11.31 -2.12 6.09
N THR A 284 10.82 -0.93 6.44
CA THR A 284 10.59 -0.52 7.83
C THR A 284 9.11 -0.59 8.18
N HIS A 285 8.75 -1.35 9.20
CA HIS A 285 7.41 -1.41 9.76
C HIS A 285 7.27 -0.49 10.97
N SER A 286 6.11 0.16 11.09
CA SER A 286 5.74 0.92 12.29
C SER A 286 5.01 0.05 13.30
N PHE A 287 5.41 0.12 14.57
CA PHE A 287 4.66 -0.45 15.68
C PHE A 287 4.64 0.55 16.85
N GLY A 288 3.55 1.32 16.96
CA GLY A 288 3.54 2.52 17.81
C GLY A 288 4.68 3.47 17.44
N THR A 289 5.54 3.81 18.39
CA THR A 289 6.73 4.65 18.14
C THR A 289 7.93 3.85 17.61
N LEU A 290 7.91 2.52 17.71
CA LEU A 290 8.97 1.65 17.19
C LEU A 290 8.98 1.65 15.65
N ARG A 291 10.19 1.63 15.07
CA ARG A 291 10.43 1.40 13.66
C ARG A 291 11.35 0.19 13.51
N LEU A 292 10.79 -0.88 12.96
CA LEU A 292 11.44 -2.18 12.81
C LEU A 292 11.80 -2.42 11.34
N THR A 293 13.09 -2.52 11.04
CA THR A 293 13.56 -2.82 9.68
C THR A 293 13.71 -4.32 9.49
N LEU A 294 13.02 -4.91 8.52
CA LEU A 294 13.02 -6.34 8.21
C LEU A 294 13.21 -6.59 6.72
N PRO A 295 13.62 -7.81 6.29
CA PRO A 295 13.58 -8.20 4.90
C PRO A 295 12.16 -8.05 4.31
N GLY A 296 12.03 -7.37 3.18
CA GLY A 296 10.73 -7.09 2.56
C GLY A 296 9.96 -8.32 2.08
N ARG A 297 10.61 -9.48 1.98
CA ARG A 297 9.91 -10.74 1.70
C ARG A 297 9.01 -11.21 2.86
N LEU A 298 9.27 -10.82 4.10
CA LEU A 298 8.52 -11.29 5.27
C LEU A 298 7.08 -10.77 5.25
N LYS A 299 6.13 -11.65 5.57
CA LYS A 299 4.70 -11.33 5.67
C LYS A 299 4.33 -11.04 7.11
N TYR A 300 3.51 -10.01 7.29
CA TYR A 300 2.89 -9.69 8.56
C TYR A 300 1.69 -10.62 8.80
N GLU A 301 1.60 -11.15 10.01
CA GLU A 301 0.50 -11.96 10.51
C GLU A 301 0.19 -11.56 11.97
N TRP A 302 -1.07 -11.65 12.38
CA TRP A 302 -1.43 -11.54 13.79
C TRP A 302 -1.50 -12.94 14.40
N GLU A 303 -0.67 -13.22 15.38
CA GLU A 303 -0.68 -14.48 16.12
C GLU A 303 -1.57 -14.34 17.35
N THR A 304 -2.69 -15.06 17.38
CA THR A 304 -3.64 -15.05 18.51
C THR A 304 -3.24 -16.10 19.55
N TYR A 305 -3.12 -15.67 20.80
CA TYR A 305 -3.02 -16.52 21.98
C TYR A 305 -4.42 -16.84 22.54
N GLY A 306 -4.51 -17.72 23.55
CA GLY A 306 -5.76 -17.93 24.28
C GLY A 306 -6.30 -16.60 24.85
N ASP A 307 -7.62 -16.50 25.00
CA ASP A 307 -8.35 -15.34 25.55
C ASP A 307 -8.30 -14.03 24.73
N GLY A 308 -7.94 -14.08 23.45
CA GLY A 308 -8.02 -12.93 22.53
C GLY A 308 -6.81 -11.98 22.59
N ASP A 309 -5.81 -12.32 23.39
CA ASP A 309 -4.48 -11.72 23.33
C ASP A 309 -3.72 -12.22 22.10
N GLY A 310 -2.64 -11.54 21.73
CA GLY A 310 -1.83 -11.93 20.59
C GLY A 310 -0.58 -11.09 20.43
N CYS A 311 0.22 -11.38 19.40
CA CYS A 311 1.36 -10.57 19.02
C CYS A 311 1.49 -10.36 17.51
N ASN A 312 2.25 -9.34 17.15
CA ASN A 312 2.55 -9.02 15.76
C ASN A 312 3.69 -9.92 15.30
N MET A 313 3.49 -10.66 14.22
CA MET A 313 4.45 -11.63 13.71
C MET A 313 4.86 -11.29 12.27
N TRP A 314 6.15 -11.46 11.95
CA TRP A 314 6.66 -11.43 10.59
C TRP A 314 7.41 -12.71 10.27
N ARG A 315 6.98 -13.42 9.23
CA ARG A 315 7.60 -14.69 8.82
C ARG A 315 7.58 -14.90 7.31
N ASP A 316 8.40 -15.84 6.86
CA ASP A 316 8.26 -16.47 5.55
C ASP A 316 7.90 -17.94 5.79
N SER A 317 6.64 -18.30 5.57
CA SER A 317 6.11 -19.61 5.92
C SER A 317 6.67 -20.78 5.09
N ALA A 318 7.32 -20.52 3.95
CA ALA A 318 7.87 -21.56 3.09
C ALA A 318 9.39 -21.74 3.25
N SER A 319 9.99 -21.14 4.27
CA SER A 319 11.41 -21.26 4.56
C SER A 319 11.65 -21.36 6.06
N ASP A 320 12.80 -21.90 6.44
CA ASP A 320 13.30 -21.87 7.83
C ASP A 320 13.82 -20.47 8.22
N SER A 321 13.34 -19.41 7.57
CA SER A 321 13.73 -18.02 7.87
C SER A 321 13.31 -17.65 9.30
N PRO A 322 14.03 -16.72 9.95
CA PRO A 322 13.70 -16.33 11.30
C PRO A 322 12.28 -15.77 11.42
N VAL A 323 11.57 -16.18 12.48
CA VAL A 323 10.23 -15.70 12.80
C VAL A 323 10.33 -14.57 13.80
N TRP A 324 9.92 -13.38 13.39
CA TRP A 324 9.99 -12.16 14.19
C TRP A 324 8.68 -11.92 14.91
N ARG A 325 8.73 -11.57 16.19
CA ARG A 325 7.56 -11.17 16.98
C ARG A 325 7.81 -9.85 17.68
N VAL A 326 6.77 -9.03 17.78
CA VAL A 326 6.81 -7.74 18.51
C VAL A 326 5.62 -7.60 19.43
N SER A 327 5.93 -7.30 20.69
CA SER A 327 4.98 -6.93 21.73
C SER A 327 5.33 -5.55 22.30
N GLY A 328 4.31 -4.77 22.65
CA GLY A 328 4.46 -3.42 23.21
C GLY A 328 3.79 -3.27 24.56
N PHE A 329 4.49 -2.63 25.48
CA PHE A 329 4.01 -2.30 26.82
C PHE A 329 4.20 -0.80 27.05
N ARG A 330 3.26 -0.17 27.76
CA ARG A 330 3.31 1.27 28.01
C ARG A 330 2.96 1.58 29.46
N LEU A 331 3.86 2.29 30.14
CA LEU A 331 3.63 2.78 31.49
C LEU A 331 2.67 3.96 31.47
N ARG A 332 1.87 4.09 32.55
CA ARG A 332 0.96 5.23 32.74
C ARG A 332 1.69 6.52 33.12
N SER A 333 2.86 6.40 33.76
CA SER A 333 3.71 7.51 34.17
C SER A 333 5.17 7.05 34.31
N GLY A 334 6.09 7.99 34.10
CA GLY A 334 7.54 7.72 34.15
C GLY A 334 8.07 7.14 32.83
N ASN A 335 9.35 6.76 32.88
CA ASN A 335 10.03 6.12 31.77
C ASN A 335 10.07 4.60 31.96
N ALA A 336 10.00 3.86 30.87
CA ALA A 336 10.22 2.43 30.86
C ALA A 336 11.69 2.11 31.12
N GLU A 337 11.91 1.04 31.87
CA GLU A 337 13.22 0.50 32.20
C GLU A 337 13.31 -0.94 31.69
N PHE A 338 14.53 -1.44 31.51
CA PHE A 338 14.70 -2.83 31.12
C PHE A 338 14.24 -3.77 32.24
N PRO A 339 13.52 -4.86 31.94
CA PRO A 339 13.06 -5.80 32.95
C PRO A 339 14.25 -6.49 33.63
N GLU A 340 14.21 -6.64 34.96
CA GLU A 340 15.27 -7.29 35.75
C GLU A 340 15.25 -8.83 35.62
N GLU A 341 14.08 -9.42 35.35
CA GLU A 341 13.83 -10.87 35.50
C GLU A 341 14.19 -11.72 34.26
N CYS A 342 14.50 -11.11 33.11
CA CYS A 342 14.88 -11.81 31.88
C CYS A 342 16.24 -11.33 31.40
N SER A 343 17.30 -12.02 31.82
CA SER A 343 18.65 -11.82 31.27
C SER A 343 18.92 -12.89 30.22
N PRO A 344 18.80 -12.59 28.91
CA PRO A 344 19.24 -13.51 27.88
C PRO A 344 20.76 -13.75 27.98
N ASN A 345 21.27 -14.79 27.33
CA ASN A 345 22.71 -15.04 27.27
C ASN A 345 23.42 -13.88 26.54
N ASP A 346 24.59 -13.51 27.08
CA ASP A 346 25.47 -12.46 26.56
C ASP A 346 24.75 -11.13 26.24
N PRO A 347 24.09 -10.49 27.22
CA PRO A 347 23.33 -9.27 26.95
C PRO A 347 24.26 -8.11 26.56
N GLU A 348 23.92 -7.43 25.47
CA GLU A 348 24.58 -6.22 24.98
C GLU A 348 23.56 -5.07 25.01
N GLU A 349 23.92 -3.96 25.66
CA GLU A 349 23.15 -2.72 25.65
C GLU A 349 23.74 -1.71 24.68
N PHE A 350 22.88 -1.02 23.93
CA PHE A 350 23.28 0.02 22.99
C PHE A 350 22.20 1.10 22.82
N GLU A 351 22.64 2.31 22.45
CA GLU A 351 21.76 3.43 22.14
C GLU A 351 21.17 3.28 20.73
N ILE A 352 19.90 3.67 20.58
CA ILE A 352 19.23 3.81 19.29
C ILE A 352 18.68 5.23 19.15
N PRO A 353 18.38 5.71 17.93
CA PRO A 353 17.68 6.99 17.81
C PRO A 353 16.35 6.93 18.57
N GLY A 354 16.19 7.84 19.54
CA GLY A 354 14.96 7.98 20.35
C GLY A 354 14.85 7.07 21.58
N GLY A 355 15.82 6.18 21.84
CA GLY A 355 15.73 5.25 22.97
C GLY A 355 17.00 4.41 23.15
N ARG A 356 16.88 3.30 23.86
CA ARG A 356 17.98 2.35 24.07
C ARG A 356 17.45 0.92 23.96
N ALA A 357 18.35 0.01 23.59
CA ALA A 357 18.04 -1.39 23.37
C ALA A 357 18.99 -2.28 24.16
N ARG A 358 18.49 -3.46 24.56
CA ARG A 358 19.27 -4.54 25.16
C ARG A 358 18.96 -5.82 24.42
N ILE A 359 19.97 -6.40 23.77
CA ILE A 359 19.83 -7.63 23.00
C ILE A 359 20.63 -8.76 23.65
N GLY A 360 20.08 -9.97 23.64
CA GLY A 360 20.82 -11.19 23.89
C GLY A 360 20.19 -12.35 23.13
N TRP A 361 20.51 -13.58 23.53
CA TRP A 361 19.94 -14.77 22.92
C TRP A 361 19.64 -15.87 23.94
N ILE A 362 18.77 -16.80 23.58
CA ILE A 362 18.50 -18.02 24.35
C ILE A 362 18.57 -19.25 23.43
N GLU A 363 18.94 -20.39 24.02
CA GLU A 363 18.90 -21.72 23.41
C GLU A 363 17.78 -22.49 24.06
N TYR A 364 16.96 -23.18 23.26
CA TYR A 364 15.88 -24.02 23.77
C TYR A 364 15.64 -25.22 22.86
N GLU A 365 14.91 -26.22 23.35
CA GLU A 365 14.51 -27.39 22.57
C GLU A 365 13.06 -27.23 22.12
N GLU A 366 12.82 -27.37 20.82
CA GLU A 366 11.51 -27.32 20.17
C GLU A 366 11.35 -28.56 19.31
N ASP A 367 10.33 -29.38 19.58
CA ASP A 367 10.07 -30.65 18.87
C ASP A 367 11.29 -31.60 18.79
N GLY A 368 12.17 -31.57 19.80
CA GLY A 368 13.38 -32.40 19.87
C GLY A 368 14.52 -31.91 18.96
N GLN A 369 14.43 -30.67 18.49
CA GLN A 369 15.50 -29.96 17.80
C GLN A 369 15.94 -28.75 18.62
N THR A 370 17.24 -28.47 18.61
CA THR A 370 17.78 -27.27 19.21
C THR A 370 17.39 -26.05 18.36
N ALA A 371 16.74 -25.08 18.98
CA ALA A 371 16.33 -23.81 18.41
C ALA A 371 16.95 -22.64 19.20
N PHE A 372 17.02 -21.49 18.54
CA PHE A 372 17.57 -20.28 19.11
C PHE A 372 16.57 -19.13 19.02
N GLN A 373 16.63 -18.22 19.98
CA GLN A 373 15.86 -16.99 19.91
C GLN A 373 16.73 -15.80 20.30
N ALA A 374 16.78 -14.79 19.43
CA ALA A 374 17.31 -13.49 19.78
C ALA A 374 16.20 -12.72 20.50
N VAL A 375 16.55 -12.11 21.64
CA VAL A 375 15.61 -11.37 22.47
C VAL A 375 16.15 -9.95 22.60
N CYS A 376 15.36 -8.97 22.18
CA CYS A 376 15.72 -7.57 22.23
C CYS A 376 14.63 -6.78 22.96
N ASP A 377 14.98 -6.21 24.11
CA ASP A 377 14.18 -5.19 24.79
C ASP A 377 14.54 -3.82 24.22
N VAL A 378 13.54 -2.99 23.95
CA VAL A 378 13.72 -1.57 23.59
C VAL A 378 12.92 -0.71 24.53
N VAL A 379 13.51 0.33 25.09
CA VAL A 379 12.81 1.32 25.92
C VAL A 379 12.94 2.73 25.34
N SER A 380 11.83 3.46 25.32
CA SER A 380 11.73 4.81 24.75
C SER A 380 10.60 5.59 25.44
N GLY A 381 10.98 6.56 26.28
CA GLY A 381 10.02 7.29 27.11
C GLY A 381 9.19 6.30 27.96
N PRO A 382 7.85 6.38 27.98
CA PRO A 382 7.01 5.46 28.75
C PRO A 382 6.83 4.07 28.10
N SER A 383 7.40 3.82 26.92
CA SER A 383 7.14 2.61 26.13
C SER A 383 8.29 1.60 26.24
N GLN A 384 7.94 0.33 26.41
CA GLN A 384 8.84 -0.82 26.28
C GLN A 384 8.34 -1.70 25.12
N TYR A 385 9.27 -2.20 24.33
CA TYR A 385 8.99 -3.18 23.27
C TYR A 385 9.84 -4.41 23.50
N LEU A 386 9.23 -5.58 23.34
CA LEU A 386 9.91 -6.86 23.29
C LEU A 386 9.88 -7.33 21.85
N ILE A 387 11.06 -7.46 21.24
CA ILE A 387 11.22 -8.03 19.90
C ILE A 387 11.94 -9.37 20.06
N THR A 388 11.39 -10.42 19.49
CA THR A 388 12.07 -11.71 19.39
C THR A 388 12.23 -12.13 17.94
N ALA A 389 13.31 -12.84 17.65
CA ALA A 389 13.51 -13.53 16.38
C ALA A 389 13.89 -14.98 16.71
N ALA A 390 13.01 -15.92 16.40
CA ALA A 390 13.26 -17.36 16.55
C ALA A 390 13.89 -17.92 15.27
N TYR A 391 14.94 -18.72 15.37
CA TYR A 391 15.73 -19.22 14.26
C TYR A 391 16.38 -20.57 14.58
N MET A 392 16.63 -21.38 13.55
CA MET A 392 17.11 -22.76 13.71
C MET A 392 18.63 -22.88 13.51
N HIS A 393 19.24 -21.99 12.72
CA HIS A 393 20.64 -22.08 12.37
C HIS A 393 21.45 -20.98 13.07
N LYS A 394 22.46 -21.36 13.85
CA LYS A 394 23.25 -20.42 14.65
C LYS A 394 23.91 -19.32 13.81
N GLU A 395 24.18 -19.60 12.55
CA GLU A 395 24.75 -18.67 11.56
C GLU A 395 23.83 -17.47 11.26
N GLU A 396 22.52 -17.59 11.53
CA GLU A 396 21.54 -16.52 11.31
C GLU A 396 21.65 -15.41 12.36
N LYS A 397 22.28 -15.70 13.51
CA LYS A 397 22.40 -14.78 14.66
C LYS A 397 22.97 -13.42 14.26
N ASP A 398 24.06 -13.40 13.50
CA ASP A 398 24.74 -12.15 13.14
C ASP A 398 23.87 -11.27 12.22
N GLY A 399 23.13 -11.89 11.30
CA GLY A 399 22.18 -11.18 10.43
C GLY A 399 20.99 -10.60 11.21
N ILE A 400 20.46 -11.36 12.17
CA ILE A 400 19.40 -10.91 13.07
C ILE A 400 19.87 -9.73 13.93
N TYR A 401 21.06 -9.83 14.52
CA TYR A 401 21.64 -8.75 15.33
C TYR A 401 21.89 -7.49 14.50
N ALA A 402 22.32 -7.65 13.25
CA ALA A 402 22.49 -6.52 12.33
C ALA A 402 21.16 -5.79 12.05
N LEU A 403 20.04 -6.51 11.93
CA LEU A 403 18.70 -5.91 11.78
C LEU A 403 18.23 -5.23 13.08
N MET A 404 18.44 -5.85 14.24
CA MET A 404 18.11 -5.25 15.54
C MET A 404 18.90 -3.95 15.80
N ARG A 405 20.13 -3.85 15.30
CA ARG A 405 20.93 -2.62 15.38
C ARG A 405 20.39 -1.48 14.50
N LYS A 406 19.43 -1.74 13.60
CA LYS A 406 18.73 -0.72 12.79
C LYS A 406 17.45 -0.19 13.45
N LEU A 407 17.10 -0.69 14.64
CA LEU A 407 15.93 -0.22 15.39
C LEU A 407 16.05 1.28 15.66
N LYS A 408 14.93 1.98 15.55
CA LYS A 408 14.78 3.37 15.97
C LYS A 408 13.41 3.57 16.60
N THR A 409 13.29 4.55 17.48
CA THR A 409 12.01 5.05 17.96
C THR A 409 11.83 6.49 17.51
N VAL A 410 10.60 6.84 17.15
CA VAL A 410 10.24 8.23 16.88
C VAL A 410 9.60 8.84 18.12
N PRO A 411 9.69 10.16 18.33
CA PRO A 411 8.95 10.80 19.41
C PRO A 411 7.49 10.41 19.35
N ASP A 412 6.90 10.17 20.53
CA ASP A 412 5.44 10.03 20.70
C ASP A 412 4.81 11.39 20.47
N THR A 413 4.84 11.82 19.21
CA THR A 413 4.12 12.97 18.76
C THR A 413 2.67 12.49 18.77
N PRO A 414 1.72 13.15 19.45
CA PRO A 414 0.32 12.93 19.11
C PRO A 414 0.27 13.01 17.60
N ALA A 415 -0.35 12.01 16.95
CA ALA A 415 -0.46 11.96 15.50
C ALA A 415 -0.70 13.40 15.06
N VAL A 416 0.30 14.00 14.42
CA VAL A 416 0.14 15.34 13.95
C VAL A 416 -0.88 15.13 12.84
N THR A 417 -2.15 15.34 13.17
CA THR A 417 -3.21 15.63 12.23
C THR A 417 -2.90 17.00 11.62
N ASN A 418 -1.69 17.16 11.09
CA ASN A 418 -1.48 17.93 9.89
C ASN A 418 -1.61 16.93 8.73
N THR A 419 -2.76 16.26 8.63
CA THR A 419 -3.54 16.55 7.45
C THR A 419 -3.68 18.07 7.43
N GLU A 420 -2.78 18.75 6.73
CA GLU A 420 -3.14 20.06 6.21
C GLU A 420 -4.34 19.78 5.29
N SER A 421 -5.54 19.83 5.87
CA SER A 421 -6.70 20.33 5.17
C SER A 421 -6.31 21.75 4.79
N TYR A 422 -5.69 21.88 3.62
CA TYR A 422 -5.49 23.18 3.01
C TYR A 422 -6.90 23.76 2.80
N ALA A 423 -7.28 24.68 3.66
CA ALA A 423 -8.48 25.46 3.50
C ALA A 423 -8.30 26.34 2.26
N GLN A 424 -9.21 26.13 1.30
CA GLN A 424 -9.65 26.98 0.17
C GLN A 424 -8.59 27.71 -0.67
#